data_AF-A0A0L0UHQ1-F1
#
_entry.id   AF-A0A0L0UHQ1-F1
#
_cell.length_a   1.000
_cell.length_b   1.000
_cell.length_c   1.000
_cell.angle_alpha   90.00
_cell.angle_beta   90.00
_cell.angle_gamma   90.00
#
_symmetry.space_group_name_H-M   'P 1'
#
loop_
_entity.id
_entity.type
_entity.pdbx_description
1 polymer ?
#
loop_
_entity_poly.entity_id
_entity_poly.type
_entity_poly.pdbx_seq_one_letter_code
_entity_poly.pdbx_strand_id
1 'polypeptide(L)'
;TAEGSLQWSNYIRDQAIIILRSQNPISGIHPNGAYISSAAITPAIFDADSKDRHRERWTVQEMPFLYQMVFGMLSSALDVDHGDAEEPPTEAAAPQSGSIEALEEELMEREGFRYTRGKNGSTSRRRRYER
;
A
#
# COMPACT_ATOMS: atom_id res chain seq x y z
N THR A 1 -23.25 -10.93 29.39
CA THR A 1 -22.39 -10.19 30.34
C THR A 1 -21.22 -9.60 29.59
N ALA A 2 -20.63 -8.48 30.05
CA ALA A 2 -19.48 -7.85 29.40
C ALA A 2 -18.29 -8.81 29.24
N GLU A 3 -18.08 -9.68 30.24
CA GLU A 3 -17.05 -10.71 30.23
C GLU A 3 -17.20 -11.69 29.03
N GLY A 4 -18.41 -12.17 28.76
CA GLY A 4 -18.65 -13.08 27.64
C GLY A 4 -18.36 -12.43 26.27
N SER A 5 -18.64 -11.14 26.12
CA SER A 5 -18.33 -10.39 24.90
C SER A 5 -16.82 -10.25 24.69
N LEU A 6 -16.07 -9.96 25.76
CA LEU A 6 -14.62 -9.86 25.72
C LEU A 6 -13.97 -11.20 25.33
N GLN A 7 -14.41 -12.30 25.95
CA GLN A 7 -13.91 -13.64 25.65
C GLN A 7 -14.18 -14.03 24.19
N TRP A 8 -15.37 -13.71 23.67
CA TRP A 8 -15.71 -13.96 22.28
C TRP A 8 -14.84 -13.14 21.31
N SER A 9 -14.62 -11.86 21.60
CA SER A 9 -13.74 -11.00 20.81
C SER A 9 -12.30 -11.52 20.77
N ASN A 10 -11.76 -11.91 21.94
CA ASN A 10 -10.42 -12.50 22.03
C ASN A 10 -10.32 -13.79 21.21
N TYR A 11 -11.33 -14.66 21.32
CA TYR A 11 -11.37 -15.89 20.54
C TYR A 11 -11.36 -15.62 19.03
N ILE A 12 -12.20 -14.70 18.53
CA ILE A 12 -12.23 -14.33 17.11
C ILE A 12 -10.87 -13.80 16.65
N ARG A 13 -10.26 -12.90 17.44
CA ARG A 13 -8.94 -12.35 17.14
C ARG A 13 -7.89 -13.46 17.04
N ASP A 14 -7.87 -14.38 17.99
CA ASP A 14 -6.88 -15.45 18.02
C ASP A 14 -7.08 -16.41 16.83
N GLN A 15 -8.32 -16.72 16.45
CA GLN A 15 -8.62 -17.48 15.23
C GLN A 15 -8.19 -16.75 13.96
N ALA A 16 -8.42 -15.44 13.87
CA ALA A 16 -8.00 -14.63 12.73
C ALA A 16 -6.47 -14.66 12.56
N ILE A 17 -5.71 -14.59 13.66
CA ILE A 17 -4.24 -14.72 13.64
C ILE A 17 -3.83 -16.11 13.14
N ILE A 18 -4.49 -17.18 13.56
CA ILE A 18 -4.19 -18.55 13.10
C ILE A 18 -4.40 -18.66 11.58
N ILE A 19 -5.52 -18.17 11.07
CA ILE A 19 -5.83 -18.18 9.63
C ILE A 19 -4.78 -17.36 8.86
N LEU A 20 -4.45 -16.17 9.33
CA LEU A 20 -3.43 -15.32 8.70
C LEU A 20 -2.06 -16.00 8.63
N ARG A 21 -1.63 -16.67 9.71
CA ARG A 21 -0.34 -17.38 9.71
C ARG A 21 -0.31 -18.57 8.75
N SER A 22 -1.46 -19.13 8.41
CA SER A 22 -1.58 -20.22 7.43
C SER A 22 -1.56 -19.75 5.98
N GLN A 23 -1.92 -18.49 5.73
CA GLN A 23 -1.90 -17.87 4.40
C GLN A 23 -0.61 -17.06 4.24
N ASN A 24 0.42 -17.70 3.70
CA ASN A 24 1.65 -17.02 3.30
C ASN A 24 1.86 -17.21 1.80
N PRO A 25 2.36 -16.17 1.09
CA PRO A 25 2.72 -16.33 -0.30
C PRO A 25 3.82 -17.38 -0.45
N ILE A 26 3.78 -18.16 -1.53
CA ILE A 26 4.84 -19.13 -1.83
C ILE A 26 6.21 -18.45 -1.79
N SER A 27 7.06 -18.92 -0.88
CA SER A 27 8.43 -18.46 -0.77
C SER A 27 9.28 -18.96 -1.94
N GLY A 28 10.18 -18.13 -2.43
CA GLY A 28 11.15 -18.50 -3.46
C GLY A 28 11.26 -17.50 -4.60
N ILE A 29 12.07 -17.87 -5.58
CA ILE A 29 12.36 -17.06 -6.76
C ILE A 29 11.20 -17.18 -7.77
N HIS A 30 10.79 -16.06 -8.33
CA HIS A 30 9.84 -16.00 -9.46
C HIS A 30 10.30 -16.89 -10.64
N PRO A 31 9.39 -17.58 -11.36
CA PRO A 31 7.94 -17.39 -11.40
C PRO A 31 7.13 -18.13 -10.33
N ASN A 32 7.78 -19.04 -9.60
CA ASN A 32 7.10 -19.94 -8.68
C ASN A 32 7.07 -19.43 -7.24
N GLY A 33 7.84 -18.39 -6.92
CA GLY A 33 7.81 -17.74 -5.61
C GLY A 33 7.65 -16.22 -5.67
N ALA A 34 7.69 -15.60 -4.49
CA ALA A 34 7.30 -14.21 -4.27
C ALA A 34 8.37 -13.14 -4.57
N TYR A 35 9.65 -13.50 -4.78
CA TYR A 35 10.72 -12.49 -4.97
C TYR A 35 11.48 -12.64 -6.29
N ILE A 36 12.00 -11.51 -6.78
CA ILE A 36 12.77 -11.39 -8.02
C ILE A 36 14.11 -10.73 -7.68
N SER A 37 15.22 -11.31 -8.15
CA SER A 37 16.53 -10.66 -8.06
C SER A 37 16.58 -9.46 -9.00
N SER A 38 17.21 -8.35 -8.58
CA SER A 38 17.38 -7.16 -9.41
C SER A 38 18.07 -7.44 -10.75
N ALA A 39 18.97 -8.42 -10.78
CA ALA A 39 19.65 -8.87 -12.00
C ALA A 39 18.71 -9.60 -12.99
N ALA A 40 17.58 -10.12 -12.51
CA ALA A 40 16.60 -10.86 -13.31
C ALA A 40 15.36 -10.02 -13.67
N ILE A 41 15.34 -8.73 -13.33
CA ILE A 41 14.23 -7.84 -13.65
C ILE A 41 14.24 -7.51 -15.15
N THR A 42 13.15 -7.84 -15.83
CA THR A 42 12.87 -7.42 -17.21
C THR A 42 11.75 -6.39 -17.24
N PRO A 43 11.70 -5.46 -18.22
CA PRO A 43 10.62 -4.49 -18.36
C PRO A 43 9.21 -5.11 -18.35
N ALA A 44 9.06 -6.33 -18.92
CA ALA A 44 7.80 -7.06 -18.98
C ALA A 44 7.16 -7.35 -17.62
N ILE A 45 7.93 -7.34 -16.52
CA ILE A 45 7.39 -7.53 -15.16
C ILE A 45 6.46 -6.37 -14.77
N PHE A 46 6.70 -5.18 -15.34
CA PHE A 46 5.92 -3.97 -15.07
C PHE A 46 4.75 -3.79 -16.03
N ASP A 47 4.55 -4.70 -16.98
CA ASP A 47 3.39 -4.69 -17.86
C ASP A 47 2.10 -4.79 -17.05
N ALA A 48 1.03 -4.15 -17.54
CA ALA A 48 -0.26 -4.15 -16.86
C ALA A 48 -0.75 -5.58 -16.57
N ASP A 49 -0.68 -6.47 -17.57
CA ASP A 49 -1.08 -7.88 -17.45
C ASP A 49 -0.26 -8.64 -16.39
N SER A 50 1.05 -8.36 -16.30
CA SER A 50 1.93 -8.96 -15.29
C SER A 50 1.52 -8.53 -13.89
N LYS A 51 1.25 -7.24 -13.70
CA LYS A 51 0.78 -6.68 -12.42
C LYS A 51 -0.58 -7.23 -12.02
N ASP A 52 -1.51 -7.34 -12.96
CA ASP A 52 -2.86 -7.82 -12.69
C ASP A 52 -2.85 -9.30 -12.31
N ARG A 53 -2.10 -10.14 -13.03
CA ARG A 53 -1.90 -11.56 -12.69
C ARG A 53 -1.24 -11.74 -11.33
N HIS A 54 -0.23 -10.91 -11.02
CA HIS A 54 0.45 -10.95 -9.73
C HIS A 54 -0.51 -10.57 -8.59
N ARG A 55 -1.29 -9.50 -8.78
CA ARG A 55 -2.30 -9.05 -7.83
C ARG A 55 -3.35 -10.13 -7.60
N GLU A 56 -3.93 -10.67 -8.67
CA GLU A 56 -4.93 -11.75 -8.59
C GLU A 56 -4.41 -12.95 -7.82
N ARG A 57 -3.19 -13.41 -8.13
CA ARG A 57 -2.55 -14.52 -7.41
C ARG A 57 -2.47 -14.21 -5.90
N TRP A 58 -1.99 -13.03 -5.53
CA TRP A 58 -1.81 -12.67 -4.12
C TRP A 58 -3.15 -12.50 -3.39
N THR A 59 -4.11 -11.82 -4.00
CA THR A 59 -5.37 -11.44 -3.33
C THR A 59 -6.42 -12.55 -3.37
N VAL A 60 -6.40 -13.42 -4.37
CA VAL A 60 -7.43 -14.46 -4.56
C VAL A 60 -6.92 -15.84 -4.15
N GLN A 61 -5.67 -16.17 -4.47
CA GLN A 61 -5.15 -17.54 -4.34
C GLN A 61 -4.32 -17.72 -3.07
N GLU A 62 -3.38 -16.81 -2.81
CA GLU A 62 -2.38 -16.97 -1.74
C GLU A 62 -2.89 -16.42 -0.40
N MET A 63 -3.45 -15.22 -0.39
CA MET A 63 -3.85 -14.52 0.85
C MET A 63 -5.25 -13.89 0.79
N PRO A 64 -6.30 -14.67 0.48
CA PRO A 64 -7.66 -14.14 0.38
C PRO A 64 -8.21 -13.57 1.70
N PHE A 65 -7.89 -14.17 2.84
CA PHE A 65 -8.40 -13.71 4.14
C PHE A 65 -7.77 -12.38 4.57
N LEU A 66 -6.45 -12.26 4.42
CA LEU A 66 -5.75 -11.00 4.69
C LEU A 66 -6.27 -9.87 3.79
N TYR A 67 -6.38 -10.14 2.49
CA TYR A 67 -6.87 -9.15 1.54
C TYR A 67 -8.28 -8.68 1.89
N GLN A 68 -9.20 -9.61 2.17
CA GLN A 68 -10.57 -9.27 2.54
C GLN A 68 -10.67 -8.50 3.85
N MET A 69 -9.86 -8.84 4.87
CA MET A 69 -9.84 -8.08 6.12
C MET A 69 -9.35 -6.64 5.90
N VAL A 70 -8.23 -6.46 5.20
CA VAL A 70 -7.71 -5.12 4.91
C VAL A 70 -8.69 -4.33 4.06
N PHE A 71 -9.26 -4.95 3.02
CA PHE A 71 -10.25 -4.32 2.17
C PHE A 71 -11.49 -3.89 2.97
N GLY A 72 -12.03 -4.76 3.82
CA GLY A 72 -13.17 -4.43 4.69
C GLY A 72 -12.88 -3.29 5.67
N MET A 73 -11.68 -3.26 6.27
CA MET A 73 -11.26 -2.16 7.14
C MET A 73 -11.18 -0.83 6.39
N LEU A 74 -10.64 -0.85 5.17
CA LEU A 74 -10.51 0.35 4.34
C LEU A 74 -11.87 0.82 3.79
N SER A 75 -12.73 -0.09 3.33
CA SER A 75 -14.08 0.23 2.86
C SER A 75 -14.94 0.80 3.99
N SER A 76 -14.87 0.22 5.18
CA SER A 76 -15.60 0.74 6.34
C SER A 76 -15.19 2.15 6.74
N ALA A 77 -13.93 2.55 6.48
CA ALA A 77 -13.47 3.92 6.75
C ALA A 77 -14.02 4.94 5.74
N LEU A 78 -14.34 4.48 4.52
CA LEU A 78 -14.94 5.32 3.47
C LEU A 78 -16.46 5.47 3.64
N ASP A 79 -17.11 4.52 4.30
CA ASP A 79 -18.54 4.57 4.62
C ASP A 79 -18.87 5.51 5.82
N VAL A 80 -17.85 6.05 6.51
CA VAL A 80 -18.02 7.07 7.56
C VAL A 80 -18.08 8.47 6.95
N ASP A 81 -19.06 8.70 6.08
CA ASP A 81 -19.48 10.05 5.65
C ASP A 81 -21.00 10.12 5.51
N HIS A 82 -21.71 10.03 6.64
CA HIS A 82 -22.95 10.77 6.91
C HIS A 82 -23.53 10.33 8.26
N GLY A 83 -23.17 11.08 9.30
CA GLY A 83 -23.74 10.96 10.64
C GLY A 83 -23.76 12.34 11.26
N ASP A 84 -24.76 13.13 10.82
CA ASP A 84 -25.28 14.38 11.37
C ASP A 84 -24.81 14.69 12.81
N ALA A 85 -23.82 15.58 12.93
CA ALA A 85 -23.43 16.20 14.18
C ALA A 85 -23.15 17.69 13.90
N GLU A 86 -24.22 18.47 13.84
CA GLU A 86 -24.19 19.92 14.00
C GLU A 86 -23.65 20.29 15.39
N GLU A 87 -22.40 20.77 15.48
CA GLU A 87 -21.96 21.78 16.46
C GLU A 87 -20.54 22.34 16.13
N PRO A 88 -20.16 23.52 16.65
CA PRO A 88 -20.02 24.81 15.97
C PRO A 88 -18.55 25.13 15.53
N PRO A 89 -18.26 26.26 14.84
CA PRO A 89 -16.99 26.42 14.14
C PRO A 89 -15.86 26.70 15.14
N THR A 90 -15.01 25.69 15.36
CA THR A 90 -13.73 25.89 16.02
C THR A 90 -12.66 26.05 14.95
N GLU A 91 -12.20 27.28 14.79
CA GLU A 91 -11.05 27.68 14.00
C GLU A 91 -9.78 27.03 14.59
N ALA A 92 -9.53 25.77 14.21
CA ALA A 92 -8.29 25.06 14.49
C ALA A 92 -7.67 24.68 13.15
N ALA A 93 -6.53 25.30 12.86
CA ALA A 93 -5.79 25.19 11.61
C ALA A 93 -5.73 23.75 11.09
N ALA A 94 -6.10 23.58 9.83
CA ALA A 94 -5.99 22.33 9.10
C ALA A 94 -4.61 21.68 9.31
N PRO A 95 -4.53 20.35 9.48
CA PRO A 95 -3.24 19.67 9.35
C PRO A 95 -2.74 19.97 7.94
N GLN A 96 -1.68 20.77 7.85
CA GLN A 96 -1.02 21.05 6.59
C GLN A 96 -0.44 19.72 6.11
N SER A 97 -1.23 19.02 5.31
CA SER A 97 -0.78 17.91 4.50
C SER A 97 0.12 18.53 3.43
N GLY A 98 1.35 18.84 3.82
CA GLY A 98 2.38 19.25 2.87
C GLY A 98 2.47 18.19 1.78
N SER A 99 2.62 18.62 0.53
CA SER A 99 2.90 17.70 -0.57
C SER A 99 4.04 16.78 -0.16
N ILE A 100 3.93 15.48 -0.42
CA ILE A 100 4.97 14.47 -0.12
C ILE A 100 6.34 14.95 -0.62
N GLU A 101 6.34 15.65 -1.76
CA GLU A 101 7.49 16.26 -2.41
C GLU A 101 8.24 17.28 -1.52
N ALA A 102 7.53 18.01 -0.65
CA ALA A 102 8.13 18.99 0.26
C ALA A 102 8.78 18.30 1.48
N LEU A 103 8.20 17.19 1.94
CA LEU A 103 8.78 16.37 3.01
C LEU A 103 10.04 15.63 2.54
N GLU A 104 10.04 15.15 1.29
CA GLU A 104 11.21 14.53 0.66
C GLU A 104 12.37 15.51 0.51
N GLU A 105 12.08 16.77 0.14
CA GLU A 105 13.08 17.84 0.03
C GLU A 105 13.73 18.14 1.40
N GLU A 106 12.93 18.28 2.46
CA GLU A 106 13.42 18.52 3.83
C GLU A 106 14.32 17.37 4.34
N LEU A 107 13.92 16.12 4.10
CA LEU A 107 14.69 14.95 4.49
C LEU A 107 16.04 14.88 3.75
N MET A 108 16.04 15.16 2.45
CA MET A 108 17.25 15.13 1.63
C MET A 108 18.23 16.26 2.00
N GLU A 109 17.74 17.45 2.34
CA GLU A 109 18.58 18.54 2.87
C GLU A 109 19.24 18.16 4.20
N ARG A 110 18.48 17.53 5.11
CA ARG A 110 19.01 17.06 6.40
C ARG A 110 20.09 16.00 6.25
N GLU A 111 20.02 15.19 5.19
CA GLU A 111 20.99 14.14 4.86
C GLU A 111 22.13 14.62 3.95
N GLY A 112 22.16 15.91 3.60
CA GLY A 112 23.24 16.52 2.81
C GLY A 112 23.17 16.22 1.30
N PHE A 113 22.04 15.72 0.82
CA PHE A 113 21.80 15.49 -0.60
C PHE A 113 21.22 16.75 -1.25
N ARG A 114 21.82 17.20 -2.35
CA ARG A 114 21.31 18.35 -3.11
C ARG A 114 20.08 17.92 -3.91
N TYR A 115 18.89 18.33 -3.48
CA TYR A 115 17.66 18.13 -4.23
C TYR A 115 17.62 19.09 -5.44
N THR A 116 17.44 18.56 -6.65
CA THR A 116 17.13 19.38 -7.82
C THR A 116 15.72 19.04 -8.27
N ARG A 117 14.78 19.95 -8.02
CA ARG A 117 13.40 19.85 -8.49
C ARG A 117 13.39 19.69 -10.01
N GLY A 118 13.17 18.46 -10.48
CA GLY A 118 13.08 18.14 -11.89
C GLY A 118 11.88 18.86 -12.52
N LYS A 119 12.13 19.79 -13.44
CA LYS A 119 11.09 20.36 -14.31
C LYS A 119 10.68 19.31 -15.34
N ASN A 120 9.91 18.32 -14.91
CA ASN A 120 9.44 17.25 -15.79
C ASN A 120 7.98 17.52 -16.19
N GLY A 121 7.76 18.67 -16.82
CA GLY A 121 6.56 18.94 -17.61
C GLY A 121 6.87 18.74 -19.08
N SER A 122 6.42 17.62 -19.66
CA SER A 122 6.25 17.38 -21.10
C SER A 122 7.49 17.36 -22.02
N THR A 123 7.65 16.21 -22.70
CA THR A 123 8.16 16.02 -24.07
C THR A 123 9.61 16.40 -24.44
N SER A 124 10.45 15.39 -24.69
CA SER A 124 11.16 15.29 -25.97
C SER A 124 11.77 13.91 -26.23
N ARG A 125 11.27 13.25 -27.27
CA ARG A 125 11.99 12.23 -28.03
C ARG A 125 13.29 12.85 -28.55
N ARG A 126 14.44 12.18 -28.38
CA ARG A 126 15.50 12.19 -29.41
C ARG A 126 16.46 11.02 -29.25
N ARG A 127 16.57 10.27 -30.36
CA ARG A 127 17.55 9.23 -30.68
C ARG A 127 18.98 9.73 -30.51
N ARG A 128 19.87 8.93 -29.92
CA ARG A 128 21.19 8.57 -30.47
C ARG A 128 21.94 7.64 -29.51
N TYR A 129 22.19 6.40 -29.91
CA TYR A 129 23.43 5.72 -29.56
C TYR A 129 24.01 5.20 -30.86
N GLU A 130 25.12 5.81 -31.25
CA GLU A 130 26.04 5.29 -32.25
C GLU A 130 27.40 5.31 -31.55
N ARG A 131 27.90 4.11 -31.23
CA ARG A 131 29.31 3.71 -31.37
C ARG A 131 29.43 2.21 -31.15
#